data_AF-A0A846AVG2-F1
#
_entry.id   AF-A0A846AVG2-F1
#
_cell.length_a   1.000
_cell.length_b   1.000
_cell.length_c   1.000
_cell.angle_alpha   90.00
_cell.angle_beta   90.00
_cell.angle_gamma   90.00
#
_symmetry.space_group_name_H-M   'P 1'
#
loop_
_entity.id
_entity.type
_entity.pdbx_description
1 polymer ?
#
loop_
_entity_poly.entity_id
_entity_poly.type
_entity_poly.pdbx_seq_one_letter_code
_entity_poly.pdbx_strand_id
1 'polypeptide(L)' 'MHIHPTKGKSYRNGKDYRCLHCGWKGDADYNGAKNIAALGLSVNQPGGPWLSCEVSSLDFVPRQLTI' A
#
# COMPACT_ATOMS: atom_id res chain seq x y z
N MET A 1 5.10 10.57 16.80
CA MET A 1 3.99 9.58 16.83
C MET A 1 3.29 9.71 18.17
N HIS A 2 2.02 10.14 18.21
CA HIS A 2 1.26 10.23 19.46
C HIS A 2 0.48 8.92 19.67
N ILE A 3 0.91 8.12 20.65
CA ILE A 3 0.24 6.87 21.04
C ILE A 3 -0.79 7.22 22.10
N HIS A 4 -2.04 6.78 21.91
CA HIS A 4 -3.09 7.03 22.89
C HIS A 4 -2.77 6.24 24.18
N PRO A 5 -2.85 6.85 25.38
CA PRO A 5 -2.44 6.21 26.63
C PRO A 5 -3.29 4.97 26.96
N THR A 6 -4.55 4.95 26.52
CA THR A 6 -5.42 3.78 26.63
C THR A 6 -5.17 2.77 25.49
N LYS A 7 -4.90 1.51 25.86
CA LYS A 7 -4.72 0.40 24.92
C LYS A 7 -5.96 0.24 24.01
N GLY A 8 -5.73 0.10 22.70
CA GLY A 8 -6.79 -0.08 21.71
C GLY A 8 -7.51 1.20 21.27
N LYS A 9 -7.11 2.38 21.78
CA LYS A 9 -7.63 3.68 21.35
C LYS A 9 -6.63 4.38 20.42
N SER A 10 -7.13 5.32 19.63
CA SER A 10 -6.33 6.15 18.73
C SER A 10 -6.86 7.58 18.76
N TYR A 11 -5.96 8.57 18.67
CA TYR A 11 -6.34 9.97 18.44
C TYR A 11 -6.89 10.20 17.01
N ARG A 12 -6.74 9.22 16.11
CA ARG A 12 -7.30 9.27 14.76
C ARG A 12 -8.79 8.92 14.82
N ASN A 13 -9.63 9.87 14.42
CA ASN A 13 -11.06 9.66 14.17
C ASN A 13 -11.29 9.35 12.67
N GLY A 14 -12.42 8.75 12.31
CA GLY A 14 -12.77 8.45 10.92
C GLY A 14 -12.09 7.20 10.36
N LYS A 15 -12.23 6.06 11.05
CA LYS A 15 -11.76 4.73 10.60
C LYS A 15 -12.65 4.11 9.52
N ASP A 16 -13.72 4.78 9.09
CA ASP A 16 -14.60 4.31 8.02
C ASP A 16 -14.18 4.90 6.67
N TYR A 17 -13.97 4.05 5.68
CA TYR A 17 -13.84 4.43 4.28
C TYR A 17 -15.15 4.13 3.53
N ARG A 18 -15.50 5.01 2.58
CA ARG A 18 -16.63 4.83 1.66
C ARG A 18 -16.18 5.13 0.24
N CYS A 19 -16.30 4.14 -0.64
CA CYS A 19 -16.11 4.33 -2.06
C CYS A 19 -17.40 4.90 -2.66
N LEU A 20 -17.34 6.11 -3.23
CA LEU A 20 -18.49 6.73 -3.90
C LEU A 20 -18.77 6.16 -5.29
N HIS A 21 -17.82 5.40 -5.86
CA HIS A 21 -17.98 4.79 -7.18
C HIS A 21 -18.67 3.43 -7.13
N CYS A 22 -18.22 2.53 -6.25
CA CYS A 22 -18.77 1.16 -6.13
C CYS A 22 -19.64 0.95 -4.88
N GLY A 23 -19.78 1.96 -4.02
CA GLY A 23 -20.60 1.88 -2.80
C GLY A 23 -19.98 1.08 -1.65
N TRP A 24 -18.77 0.53 -1.82
CA TRP A 24 -18.10 -0.22 -0.77
C TRP A 24 -17.88 0.64 0.48
N LYS A 25 -18.19 0.09 1.66
CA LYS A 25 -17.97 0.72 2.96
C LYS A 25 -17.32 -0.26 3.92
N GLY A 26 -16.28 0.17 4.63
CA GLY A 26 -15.60 -0.65 5.62
C GLY A 26 -14.46 0.10 6.30
N ASP A 27 -13.63 -0.63 7.03
CA ASP A 27 -12.48 -0.07 7.74
C ASP A 27 -11.43 0.51 6.76
N ALA A 28 -11.00 1.73 7.03
CA ALA A 28 -10.07 2.48 6.21
C ALA A 28 -8.65 1.90 6.25
N ASP A 29 -8.23 1.31 7.37
CA ASP A 29 -6.93 0.65 7.48
C ASP A 29 -6.94 -0.66 6.69
N TYR A 30 -8.05 -1.42 6.70
CA TYR A 30 -8.24 -2.61 5.86
C TYR A 30 -8.20 -2.26 4.37
N ASN A 31 -8.92 -1.22 3.95
CA ASN A 31 -8.89 -0.72 2.57
C ASN A 31 -7.48 -0.28 2.18
N GLY A 32 -6.80 0.45 3.06
CA GLY A 32 -5.41 0.87 2.88
C GLY A 32 -4.46 -0.33 2.71
N ALA A 33 -4.59 -1.36 3.55
CA ALA A 33 -3.78 -2.57 3.47
C ALA A 33 -4.00 -3.31 2.14
N LYS A 34 -5.24 -3.40 1.64
CA LYS A 34 -5.54 -3.98 0.32
C LYS A 34 -4.94 -3.17 -0.82
N ASN A 35 -5.04 -1.84 -0.77
CA ASN A 35 -4.40 -0.97 -1.76
C ASN A 35 -2.88 -1.09 -1.75
N ILE A 36 -2.26 -1.16 -0.57
CA ILE A 36 -0.81 -1.37 -0.45
C ILE A 36 -0.43 -2.76 -0.95
N ALA A 37 -1.20 -3.81 -0.67
CA ALA A 37 -0.92 -5.13 -1.22
C ALA A 37 -1.00 -5.13 -2.77
N ALA A 38 -1.98 -4.41 -3.33
CA ALA A 38 -2.15 -4.29 -4.78
C ALA A 38 -1.08 -3.42 -5.45
N LEU A 39 -0.75 -2.25 -4.88
CA LEU A 39 0.20 -1.28 -5.44
C LEU A 39 1.65 -1.57 -5.03
N GLY A 40 1.89 -2.05 -3.82
CA GLY A 40 3.20 -2.48 -3.33
C GLY A 40 3.73 -3.67 -4.11
N LEU A 41 2.84 -4.51 -4.66
CA LEU A 41 3.20 -5.50 -5.68
C LEU A 41 3.74 -4.85 -6.96
N SER A 42 3.25 -3.67 -7.36
CA SER A 42 3.75 -2.92 -8.52
C SER A 42 5.08 -2.22 -8.28
N VAL A 43 5.42 -1.87 -7.02
CA VAL A 43 6.70 -1.23 -6.67
C VAL A 43 7.81 -2.26 -6.46
N ASN A 44 7.48 -3.44 -5.91
CA ASN A 44 8.45 -4.52 -5.70
C ASN A 44 8.68 -5.38 -6.95
N GLN A 45 7.87 -5.22 -7.99
CA GLN A 45 8.11 -5.85 -9.27
C GLN A 45 8.87 -4.90 -10.20
N PRO A 46 10.00 -5.34 -10.75
CA PRO A 46 10.73 -4.56 -11.73
C PRO A 46 9.97 -4.56 -13.06
N GLY A 47 9.38 -3.40 -13.38
CA GLY A 47 8.71 -3.13 -14.65
C GLY A 47 7.19 -3.25 -14.60
N GLY A 48 6.50 -2.24 -15.13
CA GLY A 48 5.05 -2.21 -15.32
C GLY A 48 4.57 -0.87 -15.87
N PRO A 49 3.35 -0.78 -16.42
CA PRO A 49 2.80 0.45 -17.03
C PRO A 49 2.57 1.59 -16.02
N TRP A 50 2.79 1.32 -14.73
CA TRP A 50 2.62 2.26 -13.62
C TRP A 50 3.88 3.04 -13.28
N LEU A 51 5.01 2.73 -13.93
CA LEU A 51 6.25 3.48 -13.77
C LEU A 51 6.19 4.73 -14.64
N SER A 52 6.56 5.89 -14.06
CA SER A 52 6.58 7.16 -14.80
C SER A 52 7.62 7.17 -15.92
N CYS A 53 8.59 6.25 -15.89
CA CYS A 53 9.64 6.10 -16.90
C CYS A 53 9.84 4.60 -17.19
N GLU A 54 10.22 4.30 -18.43
CA GLU A 54 10.56 2.95 -18.86
C GLU A 54 11.83 2.49 -18.13
N VAL A 55 11.78 1.30 -17.51
CA VAL A 55 12.96 0.69 -16.88
C VAL A 55 13.71 -0.07 -17.96
N SER A 56 14.94 0.36 -18.23
CA SER A 56 15.81 -0.36 -19.16
C SER A 56 16.11 -1.75 -18.61
N SER A 57 16.07 -2.76 -19.47
CA SER A 57 16.45 -4.14 -19.13
C SER A 57 17.90 -4.30 -18.66
N LEU A 58 18.71 -3.24 -18.75
CA LEU A 58 20.09 -3.18 -18.23
C LEU A 58 20.17 -2.76 -16.75
N ASP A 59 19.10 -2.18 -16.19
CA ASP A 59 19.06 -1.72 -14.78
C ASP A 59 18.65 -2.82 -13.80
N PHE A 60 18.32 -4.00 -14.32
CA PHE A 60 17.90 -5.16 -13.55
C PHE A 60 19.13 -5.86 -12.95
N VAL A 61 19.59 -5.40 -11.78
CA VAL A 61 20.48 -6.21 -10.96
C VAL A 61 19.58 -7.20 -10.21
N PRO A 62 19.55 -8.50 -10.56
CA PRO A 62 18.82 -9.47 -9.76
C PRO A 62 19.43 -9.44 -8.36
N ARG A 63 18.64 -9.05 -7.37
CA ARG A 63 19.04 -9.18 -5.96
C ARG A 63 19.21 -10.67 -5.71
N GLN A 64 20.46 -11.13 -5.76
CA GLN A 64 20.79 -12.52 -5.49
C GLN A 64 20.21 -12.88 -4.12
N LEU A 65 19.30 -13.84 -4.11
CA LEU A 65 18.78 -14.44 -2.91
C LEU A 65 19.94 -15.19 -2.26
N THR A 66 20.69 -14.54 -1.37
CA THR A 66 21.57 -15.27 -0.45
C THR A 66 20.66 -16.00 0.54
N ILE A 67 20.73 -17.33 0.47
CA ILE A 67 20.19 -18.29 1.44
C ILE A 67 20.68 -17.93 2.85
#